data_AF-A0A328C945-F1
#
_entry.id   AF-A0A328C945-F1
#
_cell.length_a   1.000
_cell.length_b   1.000
_cell.length_c   1.000
_cell.angle_alpha   90.00
_cell.angle_beta   90.00
_cell.angle_gamma   90.00
#
_symmetry.space_group_name_H-M   'P 1'
#
loop_
_entity.id
_entity.type
_entity.pdbx_description
1 polymer ?
#
loop_
_entity_poly.entity_id
_entity_poly.type
_entity_poly.pdbx_seq_one_letter_code
_entity_poly.pdbx_strand_id
1 'polypeptide(L)'
;MRRWTAIALRLEFRLSRSGRPRDIAFAVPTTTGGFVQRRSDTQGQAGFNAAIHGLSEGFSNLVRQHVELARHEAKEELKQVATQVIGLVVFGALALVGYLLLLAAIVLLALWLGGSGPMFITCAVLAGLHLAVAGVAIARLSSQLNDSGVRLPQISEELERNKQWIKQLRKSSSPQLPAEPS
;
A
#
# COMPACT_ATOMS: atom_id res chain seq x y z
N MET A 1 20.60 23.71 20.07
CA MET A 1 20.83 22.32 20.58
C MET A 1 20.23 22.11 21.98
N ARG A 2 18.92 22.32 22.22
CA ARG A 2 18.29 22.15 23.55
C ARG A 2 16.78 21.83 23.51
N ARG A 3 16.34 20.85 22.72
CA ARG A 3 14.91 20.42 22.70
C ARG A 3 14.67 18.90 22.78
N TRP A 4 15.72 18.09 22.97
CA TRP A 4 15.61 16.62 22.86
C TRP A 4 15.44 15.87 24.20
N THR A 5 15.50 16.54 25.35
CA THR A 5 15.47 15.85 26.66
C THR A 5 14.07 15.59 27.23
N ALA A 6 13.00 16.12 26.63
CA ALA A 6 11.64 16.00 27.19
C ALA A 6 10.87 14.74 26.76
N ILE A 7 11.32 14.01 25.73
CA ILE A 7 10.58 12.87 25.16
C ILE A 7 10.99 11.54 25.81
N ALA A 8 12.19 11.45 26.39
CA ALA A 8 12.71 10.21 26.96
C ALA A 8 12.04 9.78 28.28
N LEU A 9 11.41 10.69 29.03
CA LEU A 9 10.88 10.36 30.36
C LEU A 9 9.47 9.75 30.37
N ARG A 10 8.80 9.63 29.21
CA ARG A 10 7.40 9.19 29.16
C ARG A 10 7.21 7.69 28.83
N LEU A 11 8.30 6.97 28.57
CA LEU A 11 8.24 5.57 28.13
C LEU A 11 8.41 4.52 29.25
N GLU A 12 8.91 4.89 30.43
CA GLU A 12 9.15 3.89 31.50
C GLU A 12 7.93 3.56 32.38
N PHE A 13 6.81 4.29 32.26
CA PHE A 13 5.70 4.17 33.23
C PHE A 13 4.56 3.20 32.85
N ARG A 14 4.71 2.41 31.77
CA ARG A 14 3.60 1.57 31.25
C ARG A 14 3.84 0.06 31.32
N LEU A 15 4.65 -0.41 32.27
CA LEU A 15 4.89 -1.85 32.48
C LEU A 15 4.59 -2.34 33.92
N SER A 16 3.65 -1.72 34.64
CA SER A 16 3.26 -2.21 35.96
C SER A 16 1.75 -2.15 36.21
N ARG A 17 1.07 -3.27 35.88
CA ARG A 17 -0.23 -3.74 36.43
C ARG A 17 -0.47 -5.16 35.87
N SER A 18 -0.04 -6.25 36.50
CA SER A 18 -0.54 -6.89 37.74
C SER A 18 -2.00 -7.40 37.69
N GLY A 19 -2.15 -8.74 37.55
CA GLY A 19 -3.11 -9.52 38.33
C GLY A 19 -4.37 -10.06 37.63
N ARG A 20 -4.43 -11.37 37.39
CA ARG A 20 -5.05 -12.41 38.25
C ARG A 20 -5.45 -13.65 37.42
N PRO A 21 -5.07 -14.87 37.82
CA PRO A 21 -5.66 -16.09 37.29
C PRO A 21 -7.08 -16.27 37.88
N ARG A 22 -8.06 -16.58 37.03
CA ARG A 22 -9.40 -17.03 37.47
C ARG A 22 -9.42 -18.55 37.38
N ASP A 23 -9.30 -19.20 38.52
CA ASP A 23 -9.69 -20.59 38.71
C ASP A 23 -11.20 -20.69 38.50
N ILE A 24 -11.61 -21.42 37.45
CA ILE A 24 -13.01 -21.75 37.21
C ILE A 24 -13.13 -23.26 37.44
N ALA A 25 -13.44 -23.63 38.67
CA ALA A 25 -13.90 -24.98 39.00
C ALA A 25 -15.29 -25.17 38.36
N PHE A 26 -15.35 -25.94 37.27
CA PHE A 26 -16.61 -26.33 36.66
C PHE A 26 -16.97 -27.75 37.12
N ALA A 27 -18.01 -27.83 37.95
CA ALA A 27 -18.63 -29.08 38.34
C ALA A 27 -19.24 -29.76 37.11
N VAL A 28 -18.89 -31.03 36.89
CA VAL A 28 -19.49 -31.88 35.85
C VAL A 28 -20.75 -32.55 36.42
N PRO A 29 -21.96 -32.25 35.93
CA PRO A 29 -23.11 -33.10 36.17
C PRO A 29 -23.05 -34.32 35.23
N THR A 30 -22.76 -35.50 35.79
CA THR A 30 -22.99 -36.77 35.13
C THR A 30 -24.49 -37.04 35.09
N THR A 31 -25.15 -36.63 34.01
CA THR A 31 -26.52 -37.07 33.70
C THR A 31 -26.49 -38.23 32.70
N THR A 32 -26.90 -39.35 33.24
CA THR A 32 -27.24 -40.63 32.66
C THR A 32 -28.33 -40.53 31.59
N GLY A 33 -28.13 -41.25 30.49
CA GLY A 33 -29.21 -41.90 29.73
C GLY A 33 -30.02 -41.03 28.77
N GLY A 34 -29.87 -41.27 27.47
CA GLY A 34 -30.87 -40.83 26.50
C GLY A 34 -30.38 -40.69 25.07
N PHE A 35 -30.84 -41.62 24.22
CA PHE A 35 -31.03 -41.45 22.78
C PHE A 35 -29.75 -41.35 21.92
N VAL A 36 -29.29 -42.52 21.47
CA VAL A 36 -28.62 -42.66 20.17
C VAL A 36 -29.64 -42.30 19.08
N GLN A 37 -29.76 -40.99 18.82
CA GLN A 37 -30.55 -40.46 17.73
C GLN A 37 -29.80 -40.77 16.44
N ARG A 38 -30.28 -41.76 15.68
CA ARG A 38 -29.88 -42.02 14.29
C ARG A 38 -30.25 -40.78 13.47
N ARG A 39 -29.31 -39.84 13.37
CA ARG A 39 -29.37 -38.60 12.58
C ARG A 39 -29.40 -38.99 11.11
N SER A 40 -30.56 -38.88 10.50
CA SER A 40 -30.78 -39.00 9.06
C SER A 40 -29.97 -37.93 8.31
N ASP A 41 -29.42 -38.33 7.17
CA ASP A 41 -28.45 -37.59 6.32
C ASP A 41 -28.86 -36.15 5.93
N THR A 42 -30.14 -35.79 6.08
CA THR A 42 -30.67 -34.44 5.90
C THR A 42 -30.25 -33.45 6.99
N GLN A 43 -29.95 -33.90 8.22
CA GLN A 43 -29.48 -33.01 9.30
C GLN A 43 -27.98 -32.67 9.17
N GLY A 44 -27.21 -33.51 8.45
CA GLY A 44 -25.79 -33.25 8.14
C GLY A 44 -25.61 -32.09 7.16
N GLN A 45 -26.44 -32.03 6.10
CA GLN A 45 -26.43 -30.90 5.16
C GLN A 45 -26.91 -29.59 5.80
N ALA A 46 -27.96 -29.64 6.63
CA ALA A 46 -28.43 -28.46 7.36
C ALA A 46 -27.41 -27.96 8.39
N GLY A 47 -26.74 -28.87 9.12
CA GLY A 47 -25.70 -28.53 10.10
C GLY A 47 -24.41 -28.02 9.46
N PHE A 48 -24.02 -28.56 8.30
CA PHE A 48 -22.86 -28.09 7.53
C PHE A 48 -23.09 -26.68 6.96
N ASN A 49 -24.27 -26.44 6.37
CA ASN A 49 -24.65 -25.10 5.92
C ASN A 49 -24.72 -24.11 7.09
N ALA A 50 -25.24 -24.52 8.25
CA ALA A 50 -25.26 -23.68 9.45
C ALA A 50 -23.84 -23.35 9.97
N ALA A 51 -22.89 -24.30 9.90
CA ALA A 51 -21.51 -24.08 10.30
C ALA A 51 -20.77 -23.13 9.35
N ILE A 52 -20.98 -23.25 8.03
CA ILE A 52 -20.43 -22.31 7.03
C ILE A 52 -21.04 -20.92 7.19
N HIS A 53 -22.36 -20.83 7.42
CA HIS A 53 -23.00 -19.55 7.71
C HIS A 53 -22.42 -18.91 8.96
N GLY A 54 -22.24 -19.66 10.06
CA GLY A 54 -21.64 -19.14 11.29
C GLY A 54 -20.20 -18.65 11.11
N LEU A 55 -19.37 -19.34 10.31
CA LEU A 55 -18.01 -18.91 9.98
C LEU A 55 -17.98 -17.68 9.07
N SER A 56 -18.88 -17.61 8.09
CA SER A 56 -19.08 -16.45 7.22
C SER A 56 -19.51 -15.21 8.01
N GLU A 57 -20.47 -15.37 8.93
CA GLU A 57 -20.92 -14.32 9.83
C GLU A 57 -19.77 -13.82 10.73
N GLY A 58 -19.00 -14.74 11.31
CA GLY A 58 -17.84 -14.43 12.15
C GLY A 58 -16.71 -13.73 11.40
N PHE A 59 -16.40 -14.19 10.19
CA PHE A 59 -15.42 -13.56 9.29
C PHE A 59 -15.87 -12.17 8.85
N SER A 60 -17.14 -12.01 8.48
CA SER A 60 -17.75 -10.72 8.14
C SER A 60 -17.66 -9.72 9.29
N ASN A 61 -17.82 -10.18 10.54
CA ASN A 61 -17.73 -9.34 11.73
C ASN A 61 -16.29 -8.89 12.02
N LEU A 62 -15.30 -9.79 11.86
CA LEU A 62 -13.87 -9.47 11.98
C LEU A 62 -13.39 -8.52 10.86
N VAL A 63 -13.79 -8.78 9.61
CA VAL A 63 -13.47 -7.91 8.48
C VAL A 63 -14.09 -6.53 8.68
N ARG A 64 -15.32 -6.42 9.18
CA ARG A 64 -15.92 -5.11 9.49
C ARG A 64 -15.12 -4.33 10.54
N GLN A 65 -14.65 -4.98 11.61
CA GLN A 65 -13.83 -4.32 12.63
C GLN A 65 -12.45 -3.88 12.09
N HIS A 66 -11.79 -4.72 11.31
CA HIS A 66 -10.50 -4.37 10.72
C HIS A 66 -10.62 -3.32 9.62
N VAL A 67 -11.72 -3.32 8.86
CA VAL A 67 -12.02 -2.30 7.85
C VAL A 67 -12.37 -0.97 8.51
N GLU A 68 -13.09 -0.96 9.63
CA GLU A 68 -13.36 0.30 10.37
C GLU A 68 -12.09 0.91 10.94
N LEU A 69 -11.18 0.12 11.51
CA LEU A 69 -9.87 0.60 11.96
C LEU A 69 -8.99 1.07 10.80
N ALA A 70 -8.84 0.24 9.76
CA ALA A 70 -8.03 0.58 8.59
C ALA A 70 -8.58 1.83 7.89
N ARG A 71 -9.89 2.03 7.86
CA ARG A 71 -10.51 3.23 7.31
C ARG A 71 -10.23 4.47 8.15
N HIS A 72 -10.20 4.34 9.47
CA HIS A 72 -9.89 5.47 10.36
C HIS A 72 -8.42 5.89 10.20
N GLU A 73 -7.51 4.92 10.28
CA GLU A 73 -6.07 5.17 10.13
C GLU A 73 -5.71 5.64 8.72
N ALA A 74 -6.25 5.01 7.66
CA ALA A 74 -6.03 5.44 6.30
C ALA A 74 -6.54 6.87 6.03
N LYS A 75 -7.64 7.31 6.67
CA LYS A 75 -8.12 8.70 6.54
C LYS A 75 -7.19 9.70 7.23
N GLU A 76 -6.66 9.35 8.39
CA GLU A 76 -5.72 10.19 9.14
C GLU A 76 -4.40 10.33 8.36
N GLU A 77 -3.86 9.21 7.86
CA GLU A 77 -2.68 9.18 6.99
C GLU A 77 -2.93 9.93 5.68
N LEU A 78 -4.08 9.72 5.02
CA LEU A 78 -4.42 10.46 3.80
C LEU A 78 -4.47 11.96 4.05
N LYS A 79 -5.04 12.41 5.18
CA LYS A 79 -5.15 13.83 5.47
C LYS A 79 -3.78 14.46 5.69
N GLN A 80 -2.87 13.74 6.36
CA GLN A 80 -1.51 14.21 6.56
C GLN A 80 -0.74 14.28 5.24
N VAL A 81 -0.82 13.22 4.41
CA VAL A 81 -0.19 13.20 3.08
C VAL A 81 -0.82 14.25 2.16
N ALA A 82 -2.14 14.38 2.13
CA ALA A 82 -2.85 15.36 1.31
C ALA A 82 -2.41 16.78 1.65
N THR A 83 -2.26 17.11 2.93
CA THR A 83 -1.79 18.44 3.35
C THR A 83 -0.37 18.71 2.87
N GLN A 84 0.52 17.70 2.95
CA GLN A 84 1.89 17.81 2.46
C GLN A 84 1.95 17.95 0.93
N VAL A 85 1.13 17.17 0.21
CA VAL A 85 1.03 17.23 -1.25
C VAL A 85 0.47 18.57 -1.71
N ILE A 86 -0.56 19.10 -1.06
CA ILE A 86 -1.11 20.43 -1.35
C ILE A 86 -0.03 21.49 -1.16
N GLY A 87 0.72 21.43 -0.05
CA GLY A 87 1.86 22.31 0.19
C GLY A 87 2.90 22.21 -0.94
N LEU A 88 3.30 20.99 -1.31
CA LEU A 88 4.26 20.76 -2.39
C LEU A 88 3.75 21.30 -3.73
N VAL A 89 2.47 21.16 -4.04
CA VAL A 89 1.87 21.67 -5.28
C VAL A 89 1.88 23.19 -5.29
N VAL A 90 1.49 23.84 -4.19
CA VAL A 90 1.45 25.31 -4.10
C VAL A 90 2.85 25.91 -4.16
N PHE A 91 3.77 25.44 -3.31
CA PHE A 91 5.14 25.92 -3.31
C PHE A 91 5.90 25.53 -4.58
N GLY A 92 5.60 24.35 -5.14
CA GLY A 92 6.14 23.90 -6.42
C GLY A 92 5.67 24.76 -7.58
N ALA A 93 4.38 25.09 -7.64
CA ALA A 93 3.84 26.00 -8.66
C ALA A 93 4.44 27.41 -8.52
N LEU A 94 4.54 27.94 -7.30
CA LEU A 94 5.15 29.25 -7.06
C LEU A 94 6.63 29.27 -7.45
N ALA A 95 7.38 28.22 -7.09
CA ALA A 95 8.77 28.07 -7.49
C ALA A 95 8.92 27.98 -9.02
N LEU A 96 8.03 27.25 -9.71
CA LEU A 96 8.03 27.15 -11.16
C LEU A 96 7.75 28.51 -11.82
N VAL A 97 6.74 29.25 -11.35
CA VAL A 97 6.45 30.59 -11.87
C VAL A 97 7.63 31.53 -11.66
N GLY A 98 8.21 31.56 -10.44
CA GLY A 98 9.39 32.39 -10.14
C GLY A 98 10.60 32.01 -11.00
N TYR A 99 10.79 30.72 -11.25
CA TYR A 99 11.84 30.22 -12.12
C TYR A 99 11.66 30.67 -13.57
N LEU A 100 10.45 30.55 -14.14
CA LEU A 100 10.15 31.05 -15.48
C LEU A 100 10.39 32.56 -15.60
N LEU A 101 9.97 33.32 -14.58
CA LEU A 101 10.21 34.77 -14.53
C LEU A 101 11.70 35.10 -14.49
N LEU A 102 12.49 34.33 -13.73
CA LEU A 102 13.94 34.50 -13.65
C LEU A 102 14.61 34.22 -15.01
N LEU A 103 14.20 33.16 -15.72
CA LEU A 103 14.70 32.87 -17.06
C LEU A 103 14.35 33.98 -18.05
N ALA A 104 13.10 34.45 -18.03
CA ALA A 104 12.66 35.57 -18.86
C ALA A 104 13.48 36.83 -18.57
N ALA A 105 13.71 37.15 -17.29
CA ALA A 105 14.51 38.30 -16.88
C ALA A 105 15.96 38.22 -17.39
N ILE A 106 16.60 37.05 -17.32
CA ILE A 106 17.97 36.84 -17.83
C ILE A 106 18.01 37.07 -19.35
N VAL A 107 17.04 36.54 -20.09
CA VAL A 107 16.96 36.69 -21.55
C VAL A 107 16.70 38.15 -21.95
N LEU A 108 15.77 38.84 -21.27
CA LEU A 108 15.49 40.25 -21.48
C LEU A 108 16.70 41.14 -21.15
N LEU A 109 17.42 40.82 -20.06
CA LEU A 109 18.63 41.53 -19.68
C LEU A 109 19.75 41.34 -20.72
N ALA A 110 19.91 40.13 -21.24
CA ALA A 110 20.87 39.84 -22.30
C ALA A 110 20.55 40.58 -23.60
N LEU A 111 19.26 40.66 -23.96
CA LEU A 111 18.79 41.42 -25.12
C LEU A 111 19.06 42.92 -24.94
N TRP A 112 18.83 43.46 -23.73
CA TRP A 112 19.05 44.87 -23.43
C TRP A 112 20.53 45.26 -23.43
N LEU A 113 21.43 44.40 -22.92
CA LEU A 113 22.86 44.70 -22.79
C LEU A 113 23.66 44.60 -24.10
N GLY A 114 23.27 43.73 -25.04
CA GLY A 114 24.09 43.53 -26.25
C GLY A 114 23.34 43.04 -27.48
N GLY A 115 22.02 43.20 -27.54
CA GLY A 115 21.22 42.89 -28.73
C GLY A 115 20.98 41.39 -28.93
N SER A 116 20.74 40.98 -30.17
CA SER A 116 20.33 39.61 -30.51
C SER A 116 21.44 38.56 -30.35
N GLY A 117 22.71 38.93 -30.45
CA GLY A 117 23.84 38.00 -30.34
C GLY A 117 24.00 37.32 -28.97
N PRO A 118 24.11 38.10 -27.86
CA PRO A 118 24.25 37.55 -26.50
C PRO A 118 23.01 36.78 -26.02
N MET A 119 21.84 37.08 -26.56
CA MET A 119 20.59 36.36 -26.25
C MET A 119 20.69 34.86 -26.57
N PHE A 120 21.26 34.50 -27.72
CA PHE A 120 21.42 33.09 -28.09
C PHE A 120 22.39 32.37 -27.15
N ILE A 121 23.48 33.03 -26.74
CA ILE A 121 24.45 32.44 -25.83
C ILE A 121 23.84 32.22 -24.45
N THR A 122 23.10 33.19 -23.92
CA THR A 122 22.42 33.05 -22.62
C THR A 122 21.34 31.97 -22.65
N CYS A 123 20.56 31.87 -23.73
CA CYS A 123 19.62 30.75 -23.93
C CYS A 123 20.34 29.39 -23.99
N ALA A 124 21.45 29.28 -24.73
CA ALA A 124 22.21 28.04 -24.83
C ALA A 124 22.79 27.60 -23.48
N VAL A 125 23.32 28.54 -22.68
CA VAL A 125 23.83 28.27 -21.33
C VAL A 125 22.70 27.84 -20.39
N LEU A 126 21.55 28.53 -20.42
CA LEU A 126 20.38 28.16 -19.63
C LEU A 126 19.85 26.77 -20.01
N ALA A 127 19.75 26.48 -21.31
CA ALA A 127 19.33 25.18 -21.81
C ALA A 127 20.30 24.07 -21.38
N GLY A 128 21.61 24.32 -21.48
CA GLY A 128 22.64 23.40 -21.01
C GLY A 128 22.54 23.14 -19.50
N LEU A 129 22.32 24.19 -18.70
CA LEU A 129 22.16 24.07 -17.26
C LEU A 129 20.91 23.25 -16.89
N HIS A 130 19.77 23.50 -17.55
CA HIS A 130 18.57 22.70 -17.35
C HIS A 130 18.78 21.24 -17.71
N LEU A 131 19.41 20.99 -18.86
CA LEU A 131 19.69 19.63 -19.32
C LEU A 131 20.60 18.89 -18.33
N ALA A 132 21.60 19.57 -17.78
CA ALA A 132 22.48 19.02 -16.76
C ALA A 132 21.72 18.72 -15.45
N VAL A 133 20.90 19.65 -14.96
CA VAL A 133 20.11 19.45 -13.74
C VAL A 133 19.09 18.31 -13.92
N ALA A 134 18.37 18.29 -15.04
CA ALA A 134 17.42 17.22 -15.37
C ALA A 134 18.14 15.87 -15.52
N GLY A 135 19.28 15.85 -16.22
CA GLY A 135 20.11 14.67 -16.37
C GLY A 135 20.57 14.11 -15.04
N VAL A 136 21.08 14.95 -14.12
CA VAL A 136 21.49 14.53 -12.77
C VAL A 136 20.29 14.05 -11.95
N ALA A 137 19.15 14.73 -12.03
CA ALA A 137 17.94 14.31 -11.30
C ALA A 137 17.45 12.93 -11.77
N ILE A 138 17.40 12.71 -13.08
CA ILE A 138 17.04 11.42 -13.69
C ILE A 138 18.08 10.35 -13.31
N ALA A 139 19.37 10.67 -13.37
CA ALA A 139 20.44 9.75 -13.00
C ALA A 139 20.40 9.35 -11.51
N ARG A 140 20.07 10.28 -10.61
CA ARG A 140 19.90 9.97 -9.19
C ARG A 140 18.63 9.17 -8.91
N LEU A 141 17.57 9.41 -9.66
CA LEU A 141 16.35 8.64 -9.53
C LEU A 141 16.56 7.22 -10.06
N SER A 142 17.22 7.07 -11.21
CA SER A 142 17.55 5.77 -11.77
C SER A 142 18.53 4.99 -10.89
N SER A 143 19.53 5.65 -10.28
CA SER A 143 20.44 5.00 -9.34
C SER A 143 19.71 4.54 -8.08
N GLN A 144 18.81 5.36 -7.52
CA GLN A 144 18.00 4.96 -6.36
C GLN A 144 17.08 3.79 -6.65
N LEU A 145 16.47 3.73 -7.85
CA LEU A 145 15.66 2.59 -8.27
C LEU A 145 16.50 1.32 -8.45
N ASN A 146 17.73 1.46 -8.93
CA ASN A 146 18.67 0.37 -9.10
C ASN A 146 19.21 -0.16 -7.75
N ASP A 147 19.47 0.74 -6.80
CA ASP A 147 19.97 0.43 -5.45
C ASP A 147 18.86 -0.08 -4.51
N SER A 148 17.62 0.40 -4.66
CA SER A 148 16.47 -0.03 -3.85
C SER A 148 15.99 -1.45 -4.18
N GLY A 149 16.69 -2.17 -5.07
CA GLY A 149 16.39 -3.57 -5.31
C GLY A 149 15.00 -3.80 -5.89
N VAL A 150 14.44 -2.84 -6.65
CA VAL A 150 13.36 -3.13 -7.60
C VAL A 150 13.97 -3.92 -8.76
N ARG A 151 14.53 -5.08 -8.41
CA ARG A 151 15.04 -6.07 -9.32
C ARG A 151 13.81 -6.72 -9.93
N LEU A 152 13.45 -6.20 -11.10
CA LEU A 152 12.49 -6.77 -12.03
C LEU A 152 12.56 -8.30 -12.22
N PRO A 153 13.66 -9.06 -12.00
CA PRO A 153 13.61 -10.53 -12.05
C PRO A 153 12.52 -11.15 -11.17
N GLN A 154 12.30 -10.71 -9.93
CA GLN A 154 11.27 -11.32 -9.08
C GLN A 154 9.86 -11.02 -9.59
N ILE A 155 9.61 -9.78 -10.03
CA ILE A 155 8.30 -9.39 -10.58
C ILE A 155 8.06 -10.10 -11.93
N SER A 156 9.09 -10.27 -12.76
CA SER A 156 8.99 -11.04 -13.99
C SER A 156 8.75 -12.53 -13.72
N GLU A 157 9.35 -13.08 -12.65
CA GLU A 157 9.15 -14.47 -12.25
C GLU A 157 7.73 -14.70 -11.70
N GLU A 158 7.19 -13.74 -10.94
CA GLU A 158 5.78 -13.73 -10.50
C GLU A 158 4.81 -13.55 -11.68
N LEU A 159 5.14 -12.74 -12.68
CA LEU A 159 4.37 -12.60 -13.93
C LEU A 159 4.40 -13.89 -14.77
N GLU A 160 5.56 -14.56 -14.85
CA GLU A 160 5.74 -15.84 -15.53
C GLU A 160 4.93 -16.94 -14.82
N ARG A 161 4.99 -17.00 -13.48
CA ARG A 161 4.20 -17.91 -12.64
C ARG A 161 2.70 -17.70 -12.82
N ASN A 162 2.23 -16.44 -12.80
CA ASN A 162 0.83 -16.12 -13.04
C ASN A 162 0.37 -16.52 -14.45
N LYS A 163 1.20 -16.30 -15.47
CA LYS A 163 0.93 -16.72 -16.85
C LYS A 163 0.82 -18.24 -16.96
N GLN A 164 1.66 -18.99 -16.24
CA GLN A 164 1.58 -20.45 -16.19
C GLN A 164 0.31 -20.93 -15.48
N TRP A 165 -0.10 -20.30 -14.37
CA TRP A 165 -1.34 -20.62 -13.67
C TRP A 165 -2.57 -20.42 -14.55
N ILE A 166 -2.65 -19.33 -15.31
CA ILE A 166 -3.76 -19.07 -16.24
C ILE A 166 -3.81 -20.12 -17.36
N LYS A 167 -2.64 -20.57 -17.86
CA LYS A 167 -2.58 -21.65 -18.86
C LYS A 167 -3.05 -22.99 -18.29
N GLN A 168 -2.69 -23.30 -17.04
CA GLN A 168 -3.13 -24.52 -16.36
C GLN A 168 -4.65 -24.53 -16.14
N LEU A 169 -5.22 -23.42 -15.67
CA LEU A 169 -6.67 -23.25 -15.51
C LEU A 169 -7.42 -23.42 -16.84
N ARG A 170 -6.88 -22.88 -17.94
CA ARG A 170 -7.45 -23.07 -19.27
C ARG A 170 -7.42 -24.54 -19.71
N LYS A 171 -6.33 -25.25 -19.42
CA LYS A 171 -6.15 -26.66 -19.79
C LYS A 171 -7.05 -27.59 -18.98
N SER A 172 -7.24 -27.32 -17.69
CA SER A 172 -8.14 -28.10 -16.82
C SER A 172 -9.63 -27.80 -17.06
N SER A 173 -9.95 -26.63 -17.63
CA SER A 173 -11.32 -26.23 -17.99
C SER A 173 -11.78 -26.73 -19.36
N SER A 174 -10.98 -27.52 -20.07
CA SER A 174 -11.44 -28.28 -21.25
C SER A 174 -11.95 -29.66 -20.79
N PRO A 175 -13.27 -29.82 -20.52
CA PRO A 175 -13.84 -31.12 -20.20
C PRO A 175 -13.64 -32.08 -21.37
N GLN A 176 -13.01 -33.23 -21.09
CA GLN A 176 -13.14 -34.40 -21.94
C GLN A 176 -14.61 -34.82 -21.90
N LEU A 177 -15.36 -34.51 -22.96
CA LEU A 177 -16.65 -35.12 -23.23
C LEU A 177 -16.41 -36.62 -23.46
N PRO A 178 -16.93 -37.52 -22.61
CA PRO A 178 -16.94 -38.94 -22.93
C PRO A 178 -17.75 -39.12 -24.22
N ALA A 179 -17.16 -39.73 -25.24
CA ALA A 179 -17.91 -40.15 -26.41
C ALA A 179 -18.97 -41.14 -25.94
N GLU A 180 -20.25 -40.82 -26.16
CA GLU A 180 -21.35 -41.75 -25.91
C GLU A 180 -21.13 -43.04 -26.73
N PRO A 181 -21.18 -44.23 -26.09
CA PRO A 181 -21.20 -45.48 -26.81
C PRO A 181 -22.58 -45.69 -27.46
N SER A 182 -22.59 -45.83 -28.78
CA SER A 182 -23.72 -46.23 -29.63
C SER A 182 -24.14 -47.68 -29.40
#